data_AF-A0A086J479-F1
#
_entry.id   AF-A0A086J479-F1
#
_cell.length_a   1.000
_cell.length_b   1.000
_cell.length_c   1.000
_cell.angle_alpha   90.00
_cell.angle_beta   90.00
_cell.angle_gamma   90.00
#
_symmetry.space_group_name_H-M   'P 1'
#
loop_
_entity.id
_entity.type
_entity.pdbx_description
1 polymer ?
#
loop_
_entity_poly.entity_id
_entity_poly.type
_entity_poly.pdbx_seq_one_letter_code
_entity_poly.pdbx_strand_id
1 'polypeptide(L)'
;MKDKSYERGSQAEGEAEKSTRWDILVSVHRVRKYIKSLSIWSFLNNYETNLAKKRYLVLGLEGIILCSSLNPPKRRVDHIVQYKINNKMCTHFVVFRPMLEEFLRMVSRWYTIILYTTKEKEFADGVASYLERKHPVFEKCLYRNDCDYADDRLLLDLDKVSTDLSSVVVLDYKFGQHTNTLPIKQFCGSPKDRSLLSSGLILDCLRFCSDVRSILELAHL
;
A
#
# COMPACT_ATOMS: atom_id res chain seq x y z
N MET A 1 1.48 12.48 -65.10
CA MET A 1 0.20 11.74 -65.32
C MET A 1 -0.18 11.17 -63.95
N LYS A 2 -1.11 11.79 -63.21
CA LYS A 2 -2.56 11.44 -63.14
C LYS A 2 -2.75 9.95 -62.79
N ASP A 3 -3.53 9.49 -61.81
CA ASP A 3 -4.53 10.09 -60.93
C ASP A 3 -5.05 8.97 -59.99
N LYS A 4 -5.63 9.35 -58.83
CA LYS A 4 -6.73 8.69 -58.06
C LYS A 4 -6.48 7.35 -57.34
N SER A 5 -6.68 7.15 -56.02
CA SER A 5 -7.67 7.53 -54.99
C SER A 5 -8.72 6.44 -54.68
N TYR A 6 -9.08 6.34 -53.38
CA TYR A 6 -10.14 5.55 -52.69
C TYR A 6 -9.81 4.05 -52.45
N GLU A 7 -10.08 3.41 -51.29
CA GLU A 7 -11.10 3.65 -50.25
C GLU A 7 -10.80 2.92 -48.90
N ARG A 8 -11.65 3.20 -47.91
CA ARG A 8 -11.66 2.84 -46.47
C ARG A 8 -11.69 1.34 -46.13
N GLY A 9 -11.16 1.00 -44.95
CA GLY A 9 -11.47 -0.23 -44.21
C GLY A 9 -11.06 -0.12 -42.74
N SER A 10 -12.03 0.22 -41.89
CA SER A 10 -12.00 0.05 -40.43
C SER A 10 -11.98 -1.44 -40.09
N GLN A 11 -11.15 -1.88 -39.15
CA GLN A 11 -11.59 -2.76 -38.07
C GLN A 11 -10.54 -2.86 -36.95
N ALA A 12 -11.00 -2.50 -35.77
CA ALA A 12 -10.38 -2.78 -34.49
C ALA A 12 -10.56 -4.27 -34.16
N GLU A 13 -9.47 -4.94 -33.80
CA GLU A 13 -9.42 -6.22 -33.09
C GLU A 13 -8.19 -6.12 -32.19
N GLY A 14 -8.22 -6.33 -30.88
CA GLY A 14 -9.24 -6.86 -29.99
C GLY A 14 -8.51 -7.18 -28.70
N GLU A 15 -8.24 -6.17 -27.87
CA GLU A 15 -7.83 -6.42 -26.49
C GLU A 15 -9.08 -6.86 -25.72
N ALA A 16 -9.28 -8.18 -25.66
CA ALA A 16 -10.25 -8.79 -24.77
C ALA A 16 -9.85 -8.44 -23.32
N GLU A 17 -10.44 -7.38 -22.78
CA GLU A 17 -10.43 -7.05 -21.37
C GLU A 17 -10.86 -8.30 -20.59
N LYS A 18 -9.95 -8.79 -19.76
CA LYS A 18 -10.23 -9.86 -18.80
C LYS A 18 -11.27 -9.32 -17.83
N SER A 19 -12.53 -9.61 -18.14
CA SER A 19 -13.67 -9.42 -17.24
C SER A 19 -13.25 -9.89 -15.86
N THR A 20 -13.22 -8.94 -14.93
CA THR A 20 -12.82 -9.27 -13.58
C THR A 20 -13.99 -10.01 -12.93
N ARG A 21 -13.69 -10.88 -11.96
CA ARG A 21 -14.67 -11.65 -11.18
C ARG A 21 -15.82 -10.81 -10.59
N TRP A 22 -15.69 -9.48 -10.61
CA TRP A 22 -16.67 -8.48 -10.24
C TRP A 22 -17.83 -8.30 -11.24
N ASP A 23 -17.61 -8.41 -12.56
CA ASP A 23 -18.67 -8.19 -13.56
C ASP A 23 -19.79 -9.22 -13.43
N ILE A 24 -19.41 -10.44 -13.01
CA ILE A 24 -20.31 -11.55 -12.72
C ILE A 24 -21.18 -11.26 -11.49
N LEU A 25 -20.64 -10.58 -10.47
CA LEU A 25 -21.37 -10.27 -9.23
C LEU A 25 -22.38 -9.13 -9.41
N VAL A 26 -22.06 -8.13 -10.24
CA VAL A 26 -22.95 -6.98 -10.51
C VAL A 26 -24.08 -7.33 -11.50
N SER A 27 -23.90 -8.40 -12.28
CA SER A 27 -24.90 -8.94 -13.20
C SER A 27 -26.10 -9.58 -12.49
N VAL A 28 -26.01 -9.82 -11.18
CA VAL A 28 -27.12 -10.37 -10.39
C VAL A 28 -28.23 -9.32 -10.27
N HIS A 29 -29.36 -9.58 -10.93
CA HIS A 29 -30.49 -8.64 -11.03
C HIS A 29 -30.99 -8.10 -9.67
N ARG A 30 -30.93 -8.92 -8.62
CA ARG A 30 -31.25 -8.51 -7.23
C ARG A 30 -30.29 -7.47 -6.66
N VAL A 31 -28.98 -7.63 -6.90
CA VAL A 31 -27.93 -6.71 -6.46
C VAL A 31 -28.10 -5.36 -7.16
N ARG A 32 -28.38 -5.38 -8.48
CA ARG A 32 -28.63 -4.18 -9.28
C ARG A 32 -29.85 -3.38 -8.80
N LYS A 33 -30.93 -4.05 -8.38
CA LYS A 33 -32.14 -3.39 -7.84
C LYS A 33 -31.88 -2.78 -6.45
N TYR A 34 -31.14 -3.48 -5.60
CA TYR A 34 -30.75 -3.00 -4.27
C TYR A 34 -29.84 -1.76 -4.36
N ILE A 35 -28.83 -1.78 -5.21
CA ILE A 35 -27.91 -0.64 -5.46
C ILE A 35 -28.68 0.59 -5.97
N LYS A 36 -29.65 0.39 -6.88
CA LYS A 36 -30.49 1.49 -7.39
C LYS A 36 -31.39 2.13 -6.32
N SER A 37 -31.81 1.37 -5.32
CA SER A 37 -32.72 1.85 -4.27
C SER A 37 -32.06 2.72 -3.19
N LEU A 38 -30.73 2.66 -3.07
CA LEU A 38 -29.98 3.33 -1.99
C LEU A 38 -29.44 4.73 -2.36
N SER A 39 -29.86 5.33 -3.48
CA SER A 39 -29.26 6.58 -4.04
C SER A 39 -27.75 6.49 -4.33
N ILE A 40 -27.19 5.27 -4.33
CA ILE A 40 -25.78 4.96 -4.54
C ILE A 40 -25.25 5.46 -5.90
N TRP A 41 -26.10 5.81 -6.86
CA TRP A 41 -25.62 6.34 -8.15
C TRP A 41 -24.89 7.70 -8.04
N SER A 42 -25.24 8.55 -7.06
CA SER A 42 -24.44 9.75 -6.76
C SER A 42 -23.07 9.38 -6.15
N PHE A 43 -23.05 8.36 -5.29
CA PHE A 43 -21.84 7.75 -4.73
C PHE A 43 -20.98 7.06 -5.82
N LEU A 44 -21.61 6.43 -6.82
CA LEU A 44 -20.94 5.76 -7.95
C LEU A 44 -20.46 6.75 -9.04
N ASN A 45 -21.09 7.90 -9.22
CA ASN A 45 -20.54 8.95 -10.09
C ASN A 45 -19.25 9.56 -9.51
N ASN A 46 -19.13 9.66 -8.18
CA ASN A 46 -17.88 9.99 -7.49
C ASN A 46 -16.85 8.82 -7.47
N TYR A 47 -17.28 7.61 -7.84
CA TYR A 47 -16.48 6.38 -7.86
C TYR A 47 -15.71 6.23 -9.19
N GLU A 48 -16.31 6.56 -10.34
CA GLU A 48 -15.59 6.58 -11.62
C GLU A 48 -14.46 7.62 -11.64
N THR A 49 -14.65 8.79 -11.02
CA THR A 49 -13.61 9.82 -10.91
C THR A 49 -12.49 9.44 -9.93
N ASN A 50 -12.79 8.66 -8.88
CA ASN A 50 -11.82 8.17 -7.89
C ASN A 50 -11.00 6.96 -8.35
N LEU A 51 -11.51 6.15 -9.28
CA LEU A 51 -10.81 4.95 -9.79
C LEU A 51 -9.53 5.28 -10.57
N ALA A 52 -9.45 6.47 -11.16
CA ALA A 52 -8.30 6.89 -11.95
C ALA A 52 -7.11 7.38 -11.08
N LYS A 53 -7.35 7.85 -9.86
CA LYS A 53 -6.30 8.43 -9.00
C LYS A 53 -5.90 7.46 -7.89
N LYS A 54 -4.64 7.01 -7.91
CA LYS A 54 -4.08 6.23 -6.81
C LYS A 54 -4.05 7.06 -5.52
N ARG A 55 -4.35 6.40 -4.40
CA ARG A 55 -4.17 6.96 -3.04
C ARG A 55 -2.74 6.73 -2.56
N TYR A 56 -2.36 7.31 -1.43
CA TYR A 56 -1.05 7.06 -0.83
C TYR A 56 -1.16 6.01 0.29
N LEU A 57 -0.31 4.99 0.24
CA LEU A 57 -0.12 4.06 1.35
C LEU A 57 1.25 4.29 1.96
N VAL A 58 1.27 4.85 3.16
CA VAL A 58 2.47 5.00 3.98
C VAL A 58 2.69 3.69 4.71
N LEU A 59 3.78 3.01 4.36
CA LEU A 59 4.09 1.68 4.85
C LEU A 59 5.29 1.73 5.80
N GLY A 60 5.04 1.41 7.07
CA GLY A 60 6.12 1.23 8.05
C GLY A 60 6.96 -0.01 7.75
N LEU A 61 8.19 -0.03 8.28
CA LEU A 61 9.14 -1.12 8.04
C LEU A 61 9.11 -2.17 9.17
N GLU A 62 9.77 -1.87 10.29
CA GLU A 62 9.93 -2.81 11.40
C GLU A 62 8.66 -2.90 12.26
N GLY A 63 8.22 -4.13 12.54
CA GLY A 63 6.95 -4.41 13.21
C GLY A 63 5.73 -4.38 12.28
N ILE A 64 5.90 -3.98 11.01
CA ILE A 64 4.81 -3.91 10.03
C ILE A 64 4.98 -4.95 8.93
N ILE A 65 6.01 -4.80 8.10
CA ILE A 65 6.29 -5.70 6.97
C ILE A 65 7.41 -6.69 7.30
N LEU A 66 8.20 -6.43 8.33
CA LEU A 66 9.28 -7.31 8.78
C LEU A 66 9.54 -7.17 10.28
N CYS A 67 10.27 -8.12 10.84
CA CYS A 67 10.99 -7.94 12.09
C CYS A 67 12.49 -8.19 11.85
N SER A 68 13.35 -7.49 12.59
CA SER A 68 14.80 -7.63 12.47
C SER A 68 15.45 -7.91 13.82
N SER A 69 16.62 -8.54 13.81
CA SER A 69 17.43 -8.83 15.00
C SER A 69 18.90 -8.63 14.68
N LEU A 70 19.68 -8.16 15.65
CA LEU A 70 21.15 -8.06 15.54
C LEU A 70 21.84 -9.43 15.70
N ASN A 71 21.16 -10.36 16.37
CA ASN A 71 21.62 -11.74 16.55
C ASN A 71 20.90 -12.68 15.57
N PRO A 72 21.59 -13.71 15.02
CA PRO A 72 20.96 -14.68 14.14
C PRO A 72 19.77 -15.38 14.83
N PRO A 73 18.56 -15.31 14.27
CA PRO A 73 17.41 -16.00 14.84
C PRO A 73 17.51 -17.52 14.63
N LYS A 74 17.03 -18.30 15.60
CA LYS A 74 17.12 -19.77 15.60
C LYS A 74 16.32 -20.46 14.50
N ARG A 75 15.29 -19.80 13.95
CA ARG A 75 14.26 -20.47 13.14
C ARG A 75 14.38 -20.19 11.64
N ARG A 76 14.47 -18.92 11.27
CA ARG A 76 14.34 -18.47 9.88
C ARG A 76 15.00 -17.10 9.72
N VAL A 77 15.70 -16.92 8.61
CA VAL A 77 16.19 -15.64 8.11
C VAL A 77 15.82 -15.58 6.64
N ASP A 78 15.18 -14.49 6.22
CA ASP A 78 14.81 -14.30 4.81
C ASP A 78 15.82 -13.42 4.08
N HIS A 79 16.39 -12.46 4.78
CA HIS A 79 17.38 -11.57 4.23
C HIS A 79 18.34 -11.09 5.33
N ILE A 80 19.54 -10.69 4.93
CA ILE A 80 20.54 -10.11 5.82
C ILE A 80 20.92 -8.75 5.23
N VAL A 81 20.76 -7.71 6.02
CA VAL A 81 21.17 -6.35 5.66
C VAL A 81 22.42 -6.00 6.45
N GLN A 82 23.50 -5.71 5.75
CA GLN A 82 24.78 -5.31 6.35
C GLN A 82 25.17 -3.93 5.86
N TYR A 83 25.52 -3.05 6.78
CA TYR A 83 25.91 -1.69 6.48
C TYR A 83 26.81 -1.13 7.58
N LYS A 84 27.58 -0.09 7.25
CA LYS A 84 28.49 0.56 8.21
C LYS A 84 27.87 1.84 8.75
N ILE A 85 27.83 1.98 10.07
CA ILE A 85 27.53 3.25 10.76
C ILE A 85 28.73 3.61 11.62
N ASN A 86 29.25 4.83 11.51
CA ASN A 86 30.38 5.31 12.33
C ASN A 86 31.57 4.32 12.33
N ASN A 87 31.90 3.80 11.15
CA ASN A 87 32.95 2.80 10.92
C ASN A 87 32.75 1.44 11.64
N LYS A 88 31.58 1.18 12.22
CA LYS A 88 31.20 -0.12 12.79
C LYS A 88 30.23 -0.83 11.85
N MET A 89 30.47 -2.12 11.63
CA MET A 89 29.58 -2.95 10.82
C MET A 89 28.35 -3.33 11.64
N CYS A 90 27.16 -3.01 11.14
CA CYS A 90 25.88 -3.41 11.68
C CYS A 90 25.29 -4.51 10.77
N THR A 91 24.84 -5.61 11.36
CA THR A 91 24.19 -6.72 10.64
C THR A 91 22.80 -6.94 11.21
N HIS A 92 21.78 -6.84 10.35
CA HIS A 92 20.40 -7.15 10.70
C HIS A 92 19.96 -8.42 9.99
N PHE A 93 19.48 -9.40 10.77
CA PHE A 93 18.80 -10.59 10.27
C PHE A 93 17.32 -10.28 10.15
N VAL A 94 16.80 -10.29 8.93
CA VAL A 94 15.44 -9.87 8.59
C VAL A 94 14.56 -11.10 8.37
N VAL A 95 13.36 -11.05 8.95
CA VAL A 95 12.27 -11.98 8.65
C VAL A 95 11.11 -11.16 8.10
N PHE A 96 10.70 -11.45 6.87
CA PHE A 96 9.56 -10.79 6.25
C PHE A 96 8.25 -11.36 6.78
N ARG A 97 7.26 -10.47 6.91
CA ARG A 97 5.90 -10.85 7.26
C ARG A 97 5.31 -11.75 6.17
N PRO A 98 4.63 -12.84 6.55
CA PRO A 98 3.99 -13.71 5.57
C PRO A 98 3.08 -12.93 4.60
N MET A 99 3.09 -13.34 3.33
CA MET A 99 2.31 -12.74 2.23
C MET A 99 2.71 -11.31 1.82
N LEU A 100 3.90 -10.84 2.22
CA LEU A 100 4.34 -9.48 1.90
C LEU A 100 4.43 -9.19 0.39
N GLU A 101 5.00 -10.11 -0.41
CA GLU A 101 5.12 -9.90 -1.86
C GLU A 101 3.74 -9.82 -2.53
N GLU A 102 2.80 -10.70 -2.14
CA GLU A 102 1.43 -10.69 -2.65
C GLU A 102 0.68 -9.43 -2.22
N PHE A 103 0.85 -9.01 -0.97
CA PHE A 103 0.26 -7.79 -0.44
C PHE A 103 0.74 -6.57 -1.24
N LEU A 104 2.06 -6.40 -1.40
CA LEU A 104 2.63 -5.26 -2.13
C LEU A 104 2.15 -5.23 -3.59
N ARG A 105 2.16 -6.38 -4.28
CA ARG A 105 1.67 -6.50 -5.67
C ARG A 105 0.19 -6.14 -5.81
N MET A 106 -0.61 -6.51 -4.81
CA MET A 106 -2.05 -6.24 -4.81
C MET A 106 -2.31 -4.75 -4.58
N VAL A 107 -1.76 -4.17 -3.50
CA VAL A 107 -2.05 -2.79 -3.10
C VAL A 107 -1.41 -1.75 -4.03
N SER A 108 -0.28 -2.05 -4.67
CA SER A 108 0.38 -1.14 -5.63
C SER A 108 -0.47 -0.81 -6.86
N ARG A 109 -1.52 -1.61 -7.12
CA ARG A 109 -2.50 -1.34 -8.17
C ARG A 109 -3.41 -0.15 -7.85
N TRP A 110 -3.64 0.12 -6.56
CA TRP A 110 -4.60 1.13 -6.09
C TRP A 110 -3.92 2.25 -5.31
N TYR A 111 -2.74 1.97 -4.78
CA TYR A 111 -1.96 2.88 -3.95
C TYR A 111 -0.59 3.14 -4.55
N THR A 112 -0.17 4.40 -4.48
CA THR A 112 1.23 4.83 -4.55
C THR A 112 1.84 4.55 -3.18
N ILE A 113 2.79 3.62 -3.13
CA ILE A 113 3.35 3.15 -1.85
C ILE A 113 4.55 3.99 -1.49
N ILE A 114 4.51 4.60 -0.30
CA ILE A 114 5.63 5.32 0.29
C ILE A 114 6.18 4.47 1.44
N LEU A 115 7.44 4.06 1.34
CA LEU A 115 8.11 3.45 2.49
C LEU A 115 8.47 4.59 3.44
N TYR A 116 7.89 4.62 4.64
CA TYR A 116 8.22 5.65 5.64
C TYR A 116 8.51 5.00 6.98
N THR A 117 9.74 5.17 7.48
CA THR A 117 10.22 4.45 8.64
C THR A 117 11.06 5.33 9.56
N THR A 118 11.01 5.05 10.86
CA THR A 118 11.90 5.66 11.87
C THR A 118 13.30 5.03 11.91
N LYS A 119 13.61 4.14 10.95
CA LYS A 119 14.89 3.43 10.86
C LYS A 119 15.89 4.21 10.01
N GLU A 120 17.16 3.90 10.21
CA GLU A 120 18.25 4.50 9.44
C GLU A 120 18.13 4.14 7.95
N LYS A 121 18.54 5.09 7.11
CA LYS A 121 18.41 4.99 5.66
C LYS A 121 19.08 3.74 5.11
N GLU A 122 20.29 3.43 5.56
CA GLU A 122 21.09 2.32 5.06
C GLU A 122 20.40 0.96 5.29
N PHE A 123 19.72 0.81 6.44
CA PHE A 123 18.95 -0.40 6.72
C PHE A 123 17.71 -0.48 5.85
N ALA A 124 16.95 0.61 5.77
CA ALA A 124 15.72 0.69 5.00
C ALA A 124 15.98 0.47 3.49
N ASP A 125 17.05 1.07 2.95
CA ASP A 125 17.47 0.91 1.55
C ASP A 125 17.86 -0.54 1.24
N GLY A 126 18.57 -1.21 2.16
CA GLY A 126 18.91 -2.63 1.99
C GLY A 126 17.64 -3.50 1.88
N VAL A 127 16.63 -3.21 2.70
CA VAL A 127 15.33 -3.90 2.63
C VAL A 127 14.56 -3.54 1.37
N ALA A 128 14.44 -2.25 1.04
CA ALA A 128 13.70 -1.77 -0.13
C ALA A 128 14.29 -2.36 -1.42
N SER A 129 15.62 -2.29 -1.56
CA SER A 129 16.36 -2.91 -2.67
C SER A 129 16.08 -4.40 -2.76
N TYR A 130 15.99 -5.11 -1.63
CA TYR A 130 15.63 -6.52 -1.65
C TYR A 130 14.22 -6.75 -2.23
N LEU A 131 13.23 -5.98 -1.76
CA LEU A 131 11.83 -6.14 -2.16
C LEU A 131 11.59 -5.76 -3.62
N GLU A 132 12.31 -4.76 -4.14
CA GLU A 132 12.08 -4.21 -5.48
C GLU A 132 12.79 -4.98 -6.61
N ARG A 133 13.69 -5.93 -6.30
CA ARG A 133 14.40 -6.74 -7.33
C ARG A 133 13.50 -7.43 -8.34
N LYS A 134 12.28 -7.82 -7.93
CA LYS A 134 11.30 -8.47 -8.82
C LYS A 134 10.38 -7.45 -9.48
N HIS A 135 9.81 -6.56 -8.67
CA HIS A 135 8.86 -5.56 -9.10
C HIS A 135 9.09 -4.29 -8.27
N PRO A 136 9.46 -3.16 -8.90
CA PRO A 136 9.46 -1.87 -8.23
C PRO A 136 8.05 -1.53 -7.74
N VAL A 137 7.95 -1.11 -6.48
CA VAL A 137 6.66 -0.83 -5.84
C VAL A 137 6.67 0.44 -5.00
N PHE A 138 7.84 0.91 -4.56
CA PHE A 138 7.96 2.12 -3.76
C PHE A 138 8.18 3.32 -4.67
N GLU A 139 7.29 4.31 -4.55
CA GLU A 139 7.44 5.59 -5.27
C GLU A 139 8.53 6.44 -4.61
N LYS A 140 8.57 6.41 -3.28
CA LYS A 140 9.49 7.19 -2.45
C LYS A 140 9.79 6.45 -1.16
N CYS A 141 11.00 6.61 -0.68
CA CYS A 141 11.44 6.17 0.64
C CYS A 141 11.74 7.39 1.50
N LEU A 142 11.18 7.41 2.71
CA LEU A 142 11.38 8.41 3.76
C LEU A 142 11.88 7.67 5.01
N TYR A 143 12.85 8.26 5.69
CA TYR A 143 13.62 7.60 6.73
C TYR A 143 13.56 8.38 8.04
N ARG A 144 14.39 7.96 9.01
CA ARG A 144 14.50 8.61 10.31
C ARG A 144 14.72 10.13 10.22
N ASN A 145 15.61 10.58 9.34
CA ASN A 145 15.95 12.00 9.20
C ASN A 145 14.83 12.83 8.56
N ASP A 146 13.84 12.17 7.94
CA ASP A 146 12.65 12.80 7.39
C ASP A 146 11.50 12.85 8.42
N CYS A 147 11.64 12.20 9.57
CA CYS A 147 10.66 12.23 10.64
C CYS A 147 10.80 13.53 11.46
N ASP A 148 9.68 13.99 12.02
CA ASP A 148 9.69 15.06 13.01
C ASP A 148 9.89 14.48 14.41
N TYR A 149 10.32 15.32 15.35
CA TYR A 149 10.55 14.92 16.74
C TYR A 149 9.68 15.74 17.69
N ALA A 150 8.78 15.06 18.41
CA ALA A 150 7.92 15.66 19.42
C ALA A 150 7.63 14.65 20.54
N ASP A 151 7.47 15.13 21.78
CA ASP A 151 7.18 14.30 22.97
C ASP A 151 8.11 13.08 23.12
N ASP A 152 9.40 13.29 22.87
CA ASP A 152 10.45 12.27 22.86
C ASP A 152 10.20 11.08 21.91
N ARG A 153 9.45 11.33 20.84
CA ARG A 153 9.08 10.34 19.83
C ARG A 153 9.32 10.89 18.43
N LEU A 154 9.70 9.97 17.54
CA LEU A 154 9.70 10.23 16.10
C LEU A 154 8.27 10.11 15.58
N LEU A 155 7.84 11.13 14.85
CA LEU A 155 6.54 11.21 14.19
C LEU A 155 6.71 11.23 12.68
N LEU A 156 5.79 10.56 11.99
CA LEU A 156 5.75 10.57 10.52
C LEU A 156 5.05 11.85 10.07
N ASP A 157 5.79 12.73 9.41
CA ASP A 157 5.23 13.95 8.86
C ASP A 157 4.54 13.63 7.51
N LEU A 158 3.21 13.55 7.55
CA LEU A 158 2.42 13.16 6.38
C LEU A 158 2.38 14.24 5.30
N ASP A 159 2.72 15.49 5.60
CA ASP A 159 2.81 16.55 4.60
C ASP A 159 3.96 16.29 3.61
N LYS A 160 4.99 15.53 4.03
CA LYS A 160 6.07 15.04 3.14
C LYS A 160 5.62 13.95 2.15
N VAL A 161 4.41 13.42 2.35
CA VAL A 161 3.76 12.41 1.48
C VAL A 161 2.75 13.08 0.56
N SER A 162 1.78 13.82 1.13
CA SER A 162 0.75 14.53 0.37
C SER A 162 0.11 15.61 1.23
N THR A 163 -0.19 16.76 0.62
CA THR A 163 -0.99 17.82 1.26
C THR A 163 -2.47 17.44 1.40
N ASP A 164 -2.95 16.47 0.60
CA ASP A 164 -4.32 15.97 0.67
C ASP A 164 -4.39 14.68 1.50
N LEU A 165 -4.49 14.84 2.82
CA LEU A 165 -4.58 13.74 3.77
C LEU A 165 -5.86 12.90 3.62
N SER A 166 -6.88 13.36 2.89
CA SER A 166 -8.07 12.54 2.61
C SER A 166 -7.76 11.30 1.76
N SER A 167 -6.58 11.29 1.13
CA SER A 167 -6.08 10.24 0.24
C SER A 167 -4.93 9.41 0.84
N VAL A 168 -4.52 9.68 2.08
CA VAL A 168 -3.35 9.05 2.72
C VAL A 168 -3.78 8.02 3.75
N VAL A 169 -3.27 6.79 3.65
CA VAL A 169 -3.46 5.74 4.67
C VAL A 169 -2.11 5.34 5.24
N VAL A 170 -1.97 5.35 6.56
CA VAL A 170 -0.76 4.92 7.27
C VAL A 170 -0.99 3.53 7.85
N LEU A 171 -0.22 2.53 7.40
CA LEU A 171 -0.29 1.19 7.97
C LEU A 171 0.75 1.06 9.09
N ASP A 172 0.29 1.17 10.35
CA ASP A 172 1.16 1.13 11.54
C ASP A 172 0.53 0.32 12.70
N TYR A 173 1.38 -0.24 13.57
CA TYR A 173 1.02 -0.87 14.84
C TYR A 173 1.00 0.12 15.99
N LYS A 174 1.66 1.29 15.83
CA LYS A 174 1.61 2.41 16.78
C LYS A 174 0.33 3.21 16.56
N PHE A 175 -0.79 2.59 16.90
CA PHE A 175 -2.12 3.15 16.78
C PHE A 175 -2.24 4.55 17.39
N GLY A 176 -3.00 5.44 16.72
CA GLY A 176 -3.42 6.72 17.26
C GLY A 176 -2.44 7.88 17.06
N GLN A 177 -1.35 7.72 16.30
CA GLN A 177 -0.52 8.86 15.91
C GLN A 177 -1.24 9.80 14.93
N HIS A 178 -2.07 9.24 14.04
CA HIS A 178 -2.82 10.00 13.04
C HIS A 178 -4.23 9.43 12.87
N THR A 179 -5.21 10.28 12.51
CA THR A 179 -6.54 9.82 12.09
C THR A 179 -6.51 9.03 10.77
N ASN A 180 -5.38 9.11 10.05
CA ASN A 180 -5.07 8.37 8.85
C ASN A 180 -4.53 6.95 9.10
N THR A 181 -4.39 6.52 10.35
CA THR A 181 -3.78 5.22 10.67
C THR A 181 -4.77 4.07 10.52
N LEU A 182 -4.45 3.14 9.62
CA LEU A 182 -5.03 1.80 9.60
C LEU A 182 -4.24 0.93 10.58
N PRO A 183 -4.81 0.53 11.74
CA PRO A 183 -4.11 -0.31 12.69
C PRO A 183 -3.76 -1.68 12.11
N ILE A 184 -2.56 -2.14 12.41
CA ILE A 184 -2.15 -3.53 12.17
C ILE A 184 -1.43 -4.09 13.40
N LYS A 185 -1.62 -5.37 13.69
CA LYS A 185 -0.88 -6.05 14.76
C LYS A 185 0.63 -5.96 14.50
N GLN A 186 1.40 -5.64 15.54
CA GLN A 186 2.87 -5.69 15.47
C GLN A 186 3.34 -7.09 15.07
N PHE A 187 4.21 -7.15 14.08
CA PHE A 187 4.80 -8.38 13.58
C PHE A 187 6.08 -8.74 14.33
N CYS A 188 6.09 -9.93 14.95
CA CYS A 188 7.21 -10.46 15.72
C CYS A 188 7.79 -11.75 15.13
N GLY A 189 7.67 -11.98 13.82
CA GLY A 189 8.31 -13.12 13.13
C GLY A 189 7.46 -14.40 13.04
N SER A 190 6.17 -14.35 13.42
CA SER A 190 5.31 -15.54 13.36
C SER A 190 4.95 -15.93 11.91
N PRO A 191 5.20 -17.17 11.46
CA PRO A 191 4.82 -17.62 10.11
C PRO A 191 3.30 -17.79 9.93
N LYS A 192 2.56 -17.85 11.04
CA LYS A 192 1.10 -17.95 11.06
C LYS A 192 0.40 -16.59 11.01
N ASP A 193 1.14 -15.48 10.97
CA ASP A 193 0.55 -14.14 10.86
C ASP A 193 -0.22 -14.00 9.54
N ARG A 194 -1.40 -13.37 9.60
CA ARG A 194 -2.29 -13.12 8.45
C ARG A 194 -2.74 -11.66 8.38
N SER A 195 -2.14 -10.77 9.15
CA SER A 195 -2.68 -9.42 9.35
C SER A 195 -2.58 -8.57 8.09
N LEU A 196 -1.58 -8.79 7.22
CA LEU A 196 -1.49 -8.13 5.91
C LEU A 196 -2.67 -8.48 4.99
N LEU A 197 -3.23 -9.69 5.10
CA LEU A 197 -4.42 -10.07 4.34
C LEU A 197 -5.62 -9.24 4.80
N SER A 198 -5.85 -9.15 6.10
CA SER A 198 -6.92 -8.34 6.68
C SER A 198 -6.77 -6.86 6.33
N SER A 199 -5.56 -6.29 6.46
CA SER A 199 -5.29 -4.91 6.06
C SER A 199 -5.49 -4.69 4.58
N GLY A 200 -5.10 -5.65 3.73
CA GLY A 200 -5.31 -5.59 2.28
C GLY A 200 -6.77 -5.49 1.88
N LEU A 201 -7.66 -6.23 2.57
CA LEU A 201 -9.11 -6.14 2.35
C LEU A 201 -9.67 -4.76 2.71
N ILE A 202 -9.22 -4.19 3.84
CA ILE A 202 -9.66 -2.85 4.26
C ILE A 202 -9.15 -1.79 3.29
N LEU A 203 -7.89 -1.89 2.85
CA LEU A 203 -7.31 -1.00 1.84
C LEU A 203 -8.07 -1.05 0.51
N ASP A 204 -8.52 -2.24 0.07
CA ASP A 204 -9.37 -2.34 -1.12
C ASP A 204 -10.70 -1.59 -0.94
N CYS A 205 -11.30 -1.59 0.25
CA CYS A 205 -12.49 -0.78 0.53
C CYS A 205 -12.19 0.73 0.58
N LEU A 206 -11.10 1.12 1.24
CA LEU A 206 -10.72 2.53 1.42
C LEU A 206 -10.42 3.24 0.09
N ARG A 207 -10.07 2.48 -0.96
CA ARG A 207 -9.86 3.01 -2.31
C ARG A 207 -11.13 3.61 -2.95
N PHE A 208 -12.28 3.49 -2.31
CA PHE A 208 -13.54 4.06 -2.80
C PHE A 208 -14.05 5.21 -1.93
N CYS A 209 -13.38 5.52 -0.82
CA CYS A 209 -13.78 6.58 0.10
C CYS A 209 -13.32 7.94 -0.43
N SER A 210 -14.20 8.94 -0.45
CA SER A 210 -13.79 10.32 -0.76
C SER A 210 -12.76 10.84 0.24
N ASP A 211 -12.91 10.48 1.51
CA ASP A 211 -11.93 10.72 2.57
C ASP A 211 -11.79 9.46 3.42
N VAL A 212 -10.60 8.89 3.43
CA VAL A 212 -10.29 7.64 4.15
C VAL A 212 -10.45 7.79 5.67
N ARG A 213 -10.26 9.00 6.22
CA ARG A 213 -10.35 9.28 7.66
C ARG A 213 -11.75 9.04 8.19
N SER A 214 -12.78 9.30 7.38
CA SER A 214 -14.19 9.06 7.74
C SER A 214 -14.46 7.60 8.15
N ILE A 215 -13.67 6.65 7.63
CA ILE A 215 -13.77 5.23 7.99
C ILE A 215 -12.74 4.88 9.06
N LEU A 216 -11.51 5.39 8.96
CA LEU A 216 -10.44 5.07 9.90
C LEU A 216 -10.74 5.59 11.31
N GLU A 217 -11.38 6.75 11.45
CA GLU A 217 -11.86 7.31 12.73
C GLU A 217 -12.84 6.39 13.46
N LEU A 218 -13.61 5.57 12.74
CA LEU A 218 -14.48 4.57 13.37
C LEU A 218 -13.69 3.42 14.01
N ALA A 219 -12.48 3.14 13.54
CA ALA A 219 -11.59 2.17 14.17
C ALA A 219 -10.97 2.71 15.47
N HIS A 220 -11.13 4.02 15.74
CA HIS A 220 -10.69 4.70 16.95
C HIS A 220 -11.79 4.87 18.02
N LEU A 221 -13.01 4.42 17.76
CA LEU A 221 -14.13 4.34 18.71
C LEU A 221 -14.14 2.98 19.43
#